data_AF-A0A5Q4SZ09-F1
#
_entry.id   AF-A0A5Q4SZ09-F1
#
_cell.length_a   1.000
_cell.length_b   1.000
_cell.length_c   1.000
_cell.angle_alpha   90.00
_cell.angle_beta   90.00
_cell.angle_gamma   90.00
#
_symmetry.space_group_name_H-M   'P 1'
#
loop_
_entity.id
_entity.type
_entity.pdbx_description
1 polymer ?
#
loop_
_entity_poly.entity_id
_entity_poly.type
_entity_poly.pdbx_seq_one_letter_code
_entity_poly.pdbx_strand_id
1 'polypeptide(L)'
;MPSCGAAADGGTAPHRTTARGATARGAAPPPYRPPAPEADPPPAYSAVPAGGFDPRELTDFQLDELVHRIIGRVTRLVRTELRMDRERVGRLRDPRA
;
A
#
# COMPACT_ATOMS: atom_id res chain seq x y z
N MET A 1 42.73 -25.41 -48.54
CA MET A 1 42.96 -26.21 -47.31
C MET A 1 43.68 -25.34 -46.28
N PRO A 2 42.99 -24.61 -45.39
CA PRO A 2 43.63 -23.97 -44.24
C PRO A 2 43.51 -24.86 -42.99
N SER A 3 44.63 -24.99 -42.28
CA SER A 3 44.74 -25.47 -40.91
C SER A 3 44.92 -24.27 -39.98
N CYS A 4 44.16 -24.27 -38.89
CA CYS A 4 44.26 -23.45 -37.68
C CYS A 4 43.28 -24.14 -36.69
N GLY A 5 43.53 -24.46 -35.43
CA GLY A 5 44.45 -23.98 -34.42
C GLY A 5 43.65 -23.81 -33.12
N ALA A 6 44.20 -24.27 -31.99
CA ALA A 6 43.85 -23.94 -30.60
C ALA A 6 42.64 -24.59 -29.89
N ALA A 7 42.98 -25.48 -28.95
CA ALA A 7 42.63 -25.51 -27.52
C ALA A 7 41.33 -24.84 -27.01
N ALA A 8 40.51 -25.63 -26.30
CA ALA A 8 40.00 -25.27 -24.97
C ALA A 8 39.53 -26.55 -24.25
N ASP A 9 40.37 -27.00 -23.32
CA ASP A 9 40.05 -27.97 -22.30
C ASP A 9 39.09 -27.35 -21.27
N GLY A 10 38.16 -28.19 -20.79
CA GLY A 10 37.82 -28.22 -19.38
C GLY A 10 36.70 -27.30 -18.89
N GLY A 11 35.59 -27.94 -18.52
CA GLY A 11 35.04 -27.66 -17.19
C GLY A 11 33.84 -26.73 -17.13
N THR A 12 32.74 -27.12 -17.78
CA THR A 12 31.40 -26.65 -17.45
C THR A 12 31.13 -26.87 -15.96
N ALA A 13 31.10 -25.79 -15.18
CA ALA A 13 30.64 -25.80 -13.80
C ALA A 13 29.12 -26.09 -13.78
N PRO A 14 28.64 -27.16 -13.13
CA PRO A 14 27.22 -27.34 -12.95
C PRO A 14 26.71 -26.29 -11.95
N HIS A 15 25.68 -25.59 -12.38
CA HIS A 15 24.85 -24.70 -11.58
C HIS A 15 24.64 -25.26 -10.16
N ARG A 16 25.06 -24.52 -9.13
CA ARG A 16 24.52 -24.68 -7.78
C ARG A 16 23.06 -24.20 -7.83
N THR A 17 22.19 -25.08 -8.28
CA THR A 17 20.77 -25.01 -8.00
C THR A 17 20.62 -25.21 -6.51
N THR A 18 20.49 -24.12 -5.77
CA THR A 18 20.07 -24.16 -4.37
C THR A 18 18.73 -24.86 -4.32
N ALA A 19 18.77 -26.05 -3.72
CA ALA A 19 17.60 -26.84 -3.45
C ALA A 19 16.68 -26.07 -2.50
N ARG A 20 15.40 -26.06 -2.88
CA ARG A 20 14.28 -26.25 -1.96
C ARG A 20 13.98 -25.07 -1.04
N GLY A 21 13.48 -23.98 -1.64
CA GLY A 21 12.40 -23.22 -1.01
C GLY A 21 11.18 -24.13 -0.91
N ALA A 22 11.02 -24.80 0.24
CA ALA A 22 9.81 -25.53 0.57
C ALA A 22 8.63 -24.55 0.51
N THR A 23 7.89 -24.61 -0.59
CA THR A 23 6.57 -24.01 -0.65
C THR A 23 5.76 -24.65 0.47
N ALA A 24 5.43 -23.88 1.50
CA ALA A 24 4.43 -24.22 2.50
C ALA A 24 3.06 -24.27 1.81
N ARG A 25 2.87 -25.23 0.90
CA ARG A 25 1.59 -25.62 0.34
C ARG A 25 0.93 -26.47 1.40
N GLY A 26 0.09 -25.84 2.23
CA GLY A 26 -0.76 -26.57 3.17
C GLY A 26 -0.88 -25.97 4.57
N ALA A 27 -0.27 -24.83 4.87
CA ALA A 27 -0.62 -24.11 6.09
C ALA A 27 -2.01 -23.49 5.89
N ALA A 28 -2.99 -23.94 6.69
CA ALA A 28 -4.28 -23.27 6.79
C ALA A 28 -4.03 -21.77 7.08
N PRO A 29 -4.79 -20.85 6.45
CA PRO A 29 -4.65 -19.44 6.77
C PRO A 29 -4.84 -19.26 8.27
N PRO A 30 -4.06 -18.37 8.91
CA PRO A 30 -4.26 -18.08 10.32
C PRO A 30 -5.74 -17.73 10.55
N PRO A 31 -6.34 -18.17 11.67
CA PRO A 31 -7.70 -17.79 12.00
C PRO A 31 -7.81 -16.27 11.96
N TYR A 32 -8.92 -15.77 11.40
CA TYR A 32 -9.19 -14.33 11.36
C TYR A 32 -9.11 -13.78 12.77
N ARG A 33 -8.06 -12.99 13.02
CA ARG A 33 -7.95 -12.19 14.23
C ARG A 33 -8.50 -10.81 13.87
N PRO A 34 -9.60 -10.35 14.49
CA PRO A 34 -10.03 -8.98 14.29
C PRO A 34 -8.87 -8.05 14.68
N PRO A 35 -8.62 -6.97 13.91
CA PRO A 35 -7.63 -5.98 14.30
C PRO A 35 -7.96 -5.47 15.71
N ALA A 36 -6.93 -5.32 16.55
CA ALA A 36 -7.11 -4.77 17.89
C ALA A 36 -7.73 -3.36 17.77
N PRO A 37 -8.78 -3.04 18.55
CA PRO A 37 -9.45 -1.75 18.48
C PRO A 37 -8.65 -0.71 19.26
N GLU A 38 -7.50 -0.29 18.73
CA GLU A 38 -6.76 0.85 19.27
C GLU A 38 -6.26 1.70 18.11
N ALA A 39 -7.21 2.40 17.50
CA ALA A 39 -6.88 3.72 16.98
C ALA A 39 -6.96 4.63 18.20
N ASP A 40 -5.84 5.26 18.58
CA ASP A 40 -5.88 6.38 19.51
C ASP A 40 -7.02 7.32 19.10
N PRO A 41 -7.77 7.87 20.07
CA PRO A 41 -8.81 8.82 19.76
C PRO A 41 -8.21 9.90 18.85
N PRO A 42 -8.92 10.29 17.77
CA PRO A 42 -8.39 11.30 16.86
C PRO A 42 -8.01 12.52 17.69
N PRO A 43 -6.89 13.18 17.37
CA PRO A 43 -6.43 14.33 18.13
C PRO A 43 -7.56 15.34 18.25
N ALA A 44 -7.81 15.81 19.47
CA ALA A 44 -8.81 16.83 19.72
C ALA A 44 -8.47 18.08 18.89
N TYR A 45 -9.50 18.74 18.37
CA TYR A 45 -9.32 19.98 17.63
C TYR A 45 -8.73 21.05 18.54
N SER A 46 -7.53 21.53 18.19
CA SER A 46 -6.93 22.72 18.79
C SER A 46 -7.11 23.89 17.84
N ALA A 47 -7.76 24.97 18.30
CA ALA A 47 -7.87 26.19 17.51
C ALA A 47 -6.47 26.75 17.22
N VAL A 48 -6.27 27.22 15.99
CA VAL A 48 -5.06 27.95 15.61
C VAL A 48 -5.17 29.36 16.21
N PRO A 49 -4.14 29.87 16.93
CA PRO A 49 -4.14 31.25 17.42
C PRO A 49 -4.38 32.26 16.28
N ALA A 50 -5.00 33.40 16.60
CA ALA A 50 -5.16 34.47 15.62
C ALA A 50 -3.77 34.91 15.08
N GLY A 51 -3.62 34.94 13.75
CA GLY A 51 -2.35 35.20 13.08
C GLY A 51 -1.35 34.04 13.07
N GLY A 52 -1.71 32.86 13.62
CA GLY A 52 -0.82 31.69 13.67
C GLY A 52 -0.70 30.91 12.36
N PHE A 53 -1.55 31.19 11.38
CA PHE A 53 -1.51 30.60 10.05
C PHE A 53 -2.15 31.56 9.03
N ASP A 54 -1.35 32.07 8.10
CA ASP A 54 -1.84 32.77 6.92
C ASP A 54 -1.62 31.89 5.66
N PRO A 55 -2.70 31.41 5.01
CA PRO A 55 -2.58 30.65 3.76
C PRO A 55 -1.87 31.41 2.64
N ARG A 56 -1.91 32.75 2.67
CA ARG A 56 -1.34 33.61 1.61
C ARG A 56 0.17 33.74 1.70
N GLU A 57 0.75 33.39 2.86
CA GLU A 57 2.20 33.43 3.09
C GLU A 57 2.91 32.10 2.76
N LEU A 58 2.16 31.09 2.31
CA LEU A 58 2.73 29.80 1.92
C LEU A 58 3.53 29.92 0.63
N THR A 59 4.71 29.29 0.60
CA THR A 59 5.44 29.09 -0.64
C THR A 59 4.75 28.06 -1.51
N ASP A 60 4.98 28.08 -2.83
CA ASP A 60 4.37 27.12 -3.77
C ASP A 60 4.62 25.66 -3.36
N PHE A 61 5.83 25.35 -2.91
CA PHE A 61 6.18 24.01 -2.42
C PHE A 61 5.39 23.62 -1.15
N GLN A 62 5.23 24.56 -0.20
CA GLN A 62 4.45 24.29 1.01
C GLN A 62 2.96 24.10 0.71
N LEU A 63 2.45 24.87 -0.25
CA LEU A 63 1.09 24.71 -0.75
C LEU A 63 0.91 23.33 -1.40
N ASP A 64 1.82 22.92 -2.27
CA ASP A 64 1.80 21.61 -2.92
C ASP A 64 1.83 20.46 -1.91
N GLU A 65 2.74 20.52 -0.92
CA GLU A 65 2.83 19.52 0.15
C GLU A 65 1.54 19.48 1.00
N LEU A 66 0.99 20.64 1.34
CA LEU A 66 -0.26 20.74 2.09
C LEU A 66 -1.42 20.11 1.31
N VAL A 67 -1.55 20.48 0.02
CA VAL A 67 -2.58 19.95 -0.88
C VAL A 67 -2.44 18.44 -1.04
N HIS A 68 -1.22 17.94 -1.26
CA HIS A 68 -0.95 16.51 -1.38
C HIS A 68 -1.38 15.75 -0.12
N ARG A 69 -1.03 16.26 1.07
CA ARG A 69 -1.43 15.67 2.36
C ARG A 69 -2.95 15.69 2.55
N ILE A 70 -3.63 16.78 2.21
CA ILE A 70 -5.09 16.90 2.35
C ILE A 70 -5.80 15.94 1.41
N ILE A 71 -5.44 15.93 0.12
CA ILE A 71 -6.09 15.08 -0.89
C ILE A 71 -5.94 13.60 -0.51
N GLY A 72 -4.76 13.16 -0.08
CA GLY A 72 -4.55 11.79 0.37
C GLY A 72 -5.48 11.38 1.51
N ARG A 73 -5.64 12.25 2.52
CA ARG A 73 -6.53 12.00 3.67
C ARG A 73 -8.01 12.03 3.28
N VAL A 74 -8.45 13.09 2.61
CA VAL A 74 -9.87 13.30 2.26
C VAL A 74 -10.36 12.20 1.31
N THR A 75 -9.57 11.88 0.28
CA THR A 75 -9.99 10.85 -0.68
C THR A 75 -10.08 9.47 -0.05
N ARG A 76 -9.27 9.16 0.96
CA ARG A 76 -9.39 7.90 1.73
C ARG A 76 -10.72 7.83 2.48
N LEU A 77 -11.10 8.90 3.19
CA LEU A 77 -12.36 8.99 3.92
C LEU A 77 -13.56 8.91 2.97
N VAL A 78 -13.54 9.64 1.87
CA VAL A 78 -14.61 9.59 0.86
C VAL A 78 -14.73 8.19 0.26
N ARG A 79 -13.61 7.52 -0.05
CA ARG A 79 -13.62 6.14 -0.55
C ARG A 79 -14.24 5.17 0.46
N THR A 80 -13.99 5.32 1.77
CA THR A 80 -14.58 4.44 2.78
C THR A 80 -16.07 4.66 2.91
N GLU A 81 -16.52 5.92 2.99
CA GLU A 81 -17.95 6.26 3.05
C GLU A 81 -18.68 5.73 1.82
N LEU A 82 -18.14 5.92 0.62
CA LEU A 82 -18.75 5.42 -0.62
C LEU A 82 -18.73 3.89 -0.74
N ARG A 83 -17.78 3.20 -0.11
CA ARG A 83 -17.80 1.72 -0.06
C ARG A 83 -18.95 1.24 0.82
N MET A 84 -19.07 1.79 2.02
CA MET A 84 -20.16 1.48 2.94
C MET A 84 -21.52 1.84 2.34
N ASP A 85 -21.59 2.97 1.64
CA ASP A 85 -22.81 3.42 0.99
C ASP A 85 -23.25 2.46 -0.11
N ARG A 86 -22.32 1.93 -0.91
CA ARG A 86 -22.62 0.88 -1.91
C ARG A 86 -23.10 -0.42 -1.26
N GLU A 87 -22.47 -0.88 -0.19
CA GLU A 87 -22.89 -2.09 0.55
C GLU A 87 -24.30 -1.92 1.14
N ARG A 88 -24.63 -0.70 1.58
CA ARG A 88 -25.94 -0.34 2.14
C ARG A 88 -27.01 -0.24 1.06
N VAL A 89 -26.74 0.50 -0.02
CA VAL A 89 -27.64 0.64 -1.16
C VAL A 89 -27.87 -0.70 -1.83
N GLY A 90 -26.86 -1.56 -1.93
CA GLY A 90 -26.98 -2.93 -2.45
C GLY A 90 -27.94 -3.79 -1.65
N ARG A 91 -27.83 -3.79 -0.32
CA ARG A 91 -28.80 -4.46 0.57
C ARG A 91 -30.21 -3.90 0.46
N LEU A 92 -30.35 -2.57 0.43
CA LEU A 92 -31.65 -1.92 0.31
C LEU A 92 -32.33 -2.17 -1.05
N ARG A 93 -31.54 -2.45 -2.09
CA ARG A 93 -32.02 -2.74 -3.44
C ARG A 93 -32.24 -4.23 -3.71
N ASP A 94 -31.81 -5.11 -2.81
CA ASP A 94 -32.01 -6.55 -2.98
C ASP A 94 -33.42 -6.94 -2.46
N PRO A 95 -34.36 -7.34 -3.34
CA PRO A 95 -35.69 -7.75 -2.92
C PRO A 95 -35.71 -9.12 -2.23
N ARG A 96 -34.56 -9.81 -2.14
CA ARG A 96 -34.40 -11.11 -1.49
C ARG A 96 -33.54 -11.07 -0.22
N ALA A 97 -32.99 -9.91 0.13
CA ALA A 97 -32.18 -9.72 1.34
C ALA A 97 -33.01 -9.69 2.62
#